data_AF-A0A1G0VL17-F1
#
_entry.id   AF-A0A1G0VL17-F1
#
_cell.length_a   1.000
_cell.length_b   1.000
_cell.length_c   1.000
_cell.angle_alpha   90.00
_cell.angle_beta   90.00
_cell.angle_gamma   90.00
#
_symmetry.space_group_name_H-M   'P 1'
#
loop_
_entity.id
_entity.type
_entity.pdbx_description
1 polymer ?
#
loop_
_entity_poly.entity_id
_entity_poly.type
_entity_poly.pdbx_seq_one_letter_code
_entity_poly.pdbx_strand_id
1 'polypeptide(L)' 'MANSTEIKITGRYQSLVIANELSLDIQQFNKWNPGFEKALSAGKEYSMRLPKDKAPLFEVKKQALLAASLRALLQNF' A
#
# COMPACT_ATOMS: atom_id res chain seq x y z
N MET A 1 15.62 16.66 4.90
CA MET A 1 16.09 15.56 4.01
C MET A 1 14.97 14.53 3.97
N ALA A 2 14.29 14.37 2.82
CA ALA A 2 13.08 13.53 2.75
C ALA A 2 13.48 12.04 2.73
N ASN A 3 13.44 11.39 3.90
CA ASN A 3 13.74 9.96 4.08
C ASN A 3 12.61 9.06 3.57
N SER A 4 12.09 9.32 2.37
CA SER A 4 11.06 8.52 1.70
C SER A 4 11.67 7.77 0.52
N THR A 5 11.25 6.54 0.30
CA THR A 5 11.59 5.71 -0.85
C THR A 5 10.32 5.37 -1.63
N GLU A 6 10.50 5.04 -2.91
CA GLU A 6 9.41 4.67 -3.80
C GLU A 6 9.53 3.17 -4.11
N ILE A 7 8.45 2.44 -3.87
CA ILE A 7 8.36 0.99 -4.03
C ILE A 7 7.35 0.71 -5.13
N LYS A 8 7.80 0.02 -6.17
CA LYS A 8 6.95 -0.43 -7.26
C LYS A 8 6.15 -1.64 -6.82
N ILE A 9 4.84 -1.54 -6.93
CA ILE A 9 3.92 -2.62 -6.58
C ILE A 9 2.89 -2.85 -7.68
N THR A 10 2.48 -4.10 -7.80
CA THR A 10 1.50 -4.58 -8.77
C THR A 10 0.53 -5.52 -8.06
N GLY A 11 -0.76 -5.33 -8.29
CA GLY A 11 -1.83 -6.11 -7.66
C GLY A 11 -2.83 -5.24 -6.91
N ARG A 12 -3.97 -5.83 -6.52
CA ARG A 12 -5.05 -5.09 -5.83
C ARG A 12 -4.76 -4.94 -4.34
N TYR A 13 -3.85 -4.04 -3.99
CA TYR A 13 -3.66 -3.64 -2.60
C TYR A 13 -4.68 -2.58 -2.19
N GLN A 14 -5.04 -2.60 -0.91
CA GLN A 14 -5.88 -1.58 -0.28
C GLN A 14 -5.03 -0.68 0.61
N SER A 15 -5.19 0.64 0.45
CA SER A 15 -4.52 1.66 1.28
C SER A 15 -4.77 1.40 2.76
N LEU A 16 -6.01 1.04 3.13
CA LEU A 16 -6.41 0.74 4.51
C LEU A 16 -5.64 -0.42 5.12
N VAL A 17 -5.43 -1.51 4.36
CA VAL A 17 -4.71 -2.70 4.83
C VAL A 17 -3.25 -2.35 5.07
N ILE A 18 -2.63 -1.61 4.15
CA ILE A 18 -1.23 -1.17 4.26
C ILE A 18 -1.06 -0.20 5.44
N ALA A 19 -1.96 0.78 5.56
CA ALA A 19 -1.94 1.75 6.65
C ALA A 19 -2.04 1.05 8.00
N ASN A 20 -2.98 0.10 8.18
CA ASN A 20 -3.10 -0.68 9.41
C ASN A 20 -1.83 -1.49 9.72
N GLU A 21 -1.31 -2.24 8.74
CA GLU A 21 -0.15 -3.12 8.92
C GLU A 21 1.16 -2.37 9.20
N LEU A 22 1.30 -1.17 8.65
CA LEU A 22 2.44 -0.29 8.90
C LEU A 22 2.22 0.61 10.12
N SER A 23 1.05 0.55 10.75
CA SER A 23 0.59 1.47 11.79
C SER A 23 0.79 2.93 11.37
N LEU A 24 0.36 3.23 10.15
CA LEU A 24 0.35 4.56 9.55
C LEU A 24 -1.08 5.08 9.51
N ASP A 25 -1.21 6.40 9.66
CA ASP A 25 -2.48 7.05 9.45
C ASP A 25 -2.88 7.01 7.97
N ILE A 26 -4.11 6.57 7.69
CA ILE A 26 -4.62 6.41 6.33
C ILE A 26 -4.72 7.76 5.59
N GLN A 27 -5.00 8.85 6.29
CA GLN A 27 -5.03 10.18 5.66
C GLN A 27 -3.63 10.64 5.30
N GLN A 28 -2.64 10.38 6.16
CA GLN A 28 -1.25 10.67 5.86
C GLN A 28 -0.74 9.82 4.68
N PHE A 29 -1.06 8.53 4.67
CA PHE A 29 -0.70 7.64 3.55
C PHE A 29 -1.32 8.10 2.24
N ASN A 30 -2.61 8.47 2.22
CA ASN A 30 -3.28 9.00 1.03
C ASN A 30 -2.71 10.36 0.58
N LYS A 31 -2.29 11.22 1.52
CA LYS A 31 -1.59 12.47 1.18
C LYS A 31 -0.26 12.22 0.46
N TRP A 32 0.47 11.18 0.86
CA TRP A 32 1.72 10.79 0.19
C TRP A 32 1.48 10.03 -1.12
N ASN A 33 0.38 9.28 -1.21
CA ASN A 33 0.05 8.39 -2.32
C ASN A 33 -1.35 8.69 -2.88
N PRO A 34 -1.57 9.87 -3.48
CA PRO A 34 -2.87 10.19 -4.06
C PRO A 34 -3.17 9.24 -5.23
N GLY A 35 -4.36 8.65 -5.23
CA GLY A 35 -4.81 7.76 -6.31
C GLY A 35 -4.24 6.34 -6.26
N PHE A 36 -3.59 5.94 -5.16
CA PHE A 36 -3.06 4.60 -4.92
C PHE A 36 -4.07 3.49 -5.23
N GLU A 37 -5.20 3.49 -4.54
CA GLU A 37 -6.25 2.48 -4.70
C GLU A 37 -6.79 2.42 -6.13
N LYS A 38 -6.91 3.59 -6.79
CA LYS A 38 -7.43 3.67 -8.16
C LYS A 38 -6.46 3.05 -9.17
N ALA A 39 -5.16 3.31 -9.02
CA ALA A 39 -4.14 2.74 -9.89
C ALA A 39 -4.05 1.21 -9.75
N LEU A 40 -4.09 0.72 -8.51
CA LEU A 40 -4.03 -0.70 -8.22
C LEU A 40 -5.31 -1.44 -8.59
N SER A 41 -6.47 -0.81 -8.42
CA SER A 41 -7.76 -1.34 -8.90
C SER A 41 -7.82 -1.44 -10.41
N ALA A 42 -7.09 -0.59 -11.14
CA ALA A 42 -6.92 -0.69 -12.58
C ALA A 42 -5.94 -1.81 -13.00
N GLY A 43 -5.33 -2.51 -12.05
CA GLY A 43 -4.34 -3.56 -12.32
C GLY A 43 -3.02 -3.03 -12.88
N LYS A 44 -2.76 -1.72 -12.71
CA LYS A 44 -1.52 -1.09 -13.18
C LYS A 44 -0.43 -1.16 -12.11
N GLU A 45 0.82 -1.13 -12.54
CA GLU A 45 1.96 -0.89 -11.65
C GLU A 45 1.82 0.51 -11.04
N TYR A 46 1.96 0.60 -9.71
CA TYR A 46 1.96 1.86 -8.98
C TYR A 46 3.26 2.00 -8.19
N SER A 47 3.86 3.18 -8.27
CA SER A 47 5.02 3.54 -7.44
C SER A 47 4.52 4.18 -6.16
N MET A 48 4.52 3.39 -5.08
CA MET A 48 4.09 3.83 -3.76
C MET A 48 5.26 4.48 -3.00
N ARG A 49 5.04 5.69 -2.49
CA ARG A 49 5.97 6.41 -1.64
C ARG A 49 5.74 6.10 -0.16
N LEU A 50 6.79 5.61 0.49
CA LEU A 50 6.81 5.31 1.92
C LEU A 50 8.09 5.83 2.60
N PRO A 51 8.09 6.05 3.92
CA PRO A 51 9.32 6.30 4.68
C PRO A 51 10.30 5.13 4.52
N LYS A 52 11.60 5.41 4.40
CA LYS A 52 12.66 4.39 4.35
C LYS A 52 12.63 3.43 5.54
N ASP A 53 12.16 3.90 6.69
CA ASP A 53 11.97 3.10 7.90
C ASP A 53 10.87 2.02 7.74
N LYS A 54 9.80 2.36 7.02
CA LYS A 54 8.63 1.47 6.80
C LYS A 54 8.73 0.65 5.53
N ALA A 55 9.58 1.07 4.58
CA ALA A 55 9.80 0.38 3.32
C ALA A 55 10.19 -1.11 3.46
N PRO A 56 11.20 -1.49 4.28
CA PRO A 56 11.56 -2.90 4.44
C PRO A 56 10.42 -3.70 5.08
N LEU A 57 9.68 -3.11 6.03
CA LEU A 57 8.51 -3.75 6.64
C LEU A 57 7.42 -4.02 5.60
N PHE A 58 7.18 -3.06 4.71
CA PHE A 58 6.25 -3.22 3.60
C PHE A 58 6.70 -4.31 2.63
N GLU A 59 7.98 -4.33 2.24
CA GLU A 59 8.50 -5.33 1.30
C GLU A 59 8.37 -6.76 1.83
N VAL A 60 8.69 -6.98 3.10
CA VAL A 60 8.53 -8.28 3.77
C VAL A 60 7.04 -8.66 3.84
N LYS A 61 6.18 -7.71 4.17
CA LYS A 61 4.73 -7.96 4.28
C LYS A 61 3.99 -7.89 2.95
N LYS A 62 4.62 -7.56 1.82
CA LYS A 62 3.93 -7.30 0.55
C LYS A 62 3.01 -8.44 0.12
N GLN A 63 3.46 -9.69 0.27
CA GLN A 63 2.65 -10.85 -0.10
C GLN A 63 1.44 -11.01 0.82
N ALA A 64 1.64 -10.84 2.13
CA ALA A 64 0.56 -10.87 3.12
C ALA A 64 -0.44 -9.72 2.91
N LEU A 65 0.05 -8.52 2.61
CA LEU A 65 -0.75 -7.33 2.30
C LEU A 65 -1.61 -7.52 1.06
N LEU A 66 -1.05 -8.12 0.01
CA LEU A 66 -1.78 -8.46 -1.20
C LEU A 66 -2.89 -9.47 -0.88
N ALA A 67 -2.54 -10.55 -0.18
CA ALA A 67 -3.50 -11.59 0.20
C ALA A 67 -4.62 -11.03 1.10
N ALA A 68 -4.28 -10.22 2.10
CA ALA A 68 -5.24 -9.57 2.99
C ALA A 68 -6.13 -8.58 2.24
N SER A 69 -5.56 -7.78 1.33
CA SER A 69 -6.33 -6.85 0.49
C SER A 69 -7.30 -7.59 -0.43
N LEU A 70 -6.86 -8.67 -1.07
CA LEU A 70 -7.70 -9.53 -1.90
C LEU A 70 -8.80 -10.21 -1.07
N ARG A 71 -8.46 -10.74 0.11
CA ARG A 71 -9.43 -11.36 1.02
C ARG A 71 -10.48 -10.35 1.48
N ALA A 72 -10.06 -9.14 1.87
CA ALA A 72 -10.98 -8.07 2.25
C ALA A 72 -11.89 -7.64 1.10
N LEU A 73 -11.40 -7.64 -0.16
CA LEU A 73 -12.24 -7.43 -1.33
C LEU A 73 -13.27 -8.57 -1.50
N LEU A 74 -12.85 -9.83 -1.35
CA LEU A 74 -13.72 -11.01 -1.48
C LEU A 74 -14.75 -11.14 -0.35
N GLN A 75 -14.46 -10.64 0.85
CA GLN A 75 -15.38 -10.64 2.00
C GLN A 75 -16.43 -9.51 1.90
N ASN A 76 -16.30 -8.60 0.95
CA ASN A 76 -17.26 -7.53 0.68
C ASN A 76 -18.21 -7.87 -0.50
N PHE A 77 -18.36 -9.15 -0.84
CA PHE A 77 -19.35 -9.69 -1.76
C PHE A 77 -20.21 -10.71 -1.04
#